data_AF-A0A961Q2W9-F1
#
_entry.id   AF-A0A961Q2W9-F1
#
_cell.length_a   1.000
_cell.length_b   1.000
_cell.length_c   1.000
_cell.angle_alpha   90.00
_cell.angle_beta   90.00
_cell.angle_gamma   90.00
#
_symmetry.space_group_name_H-M   'P 1'
#
loop_
_entity.id
_entity.type
_entity.pdbx_description
1 polymer ?
#
loop_
_entity_poly.entity_id
_entity_poly.type
_entity_poly.pdbx_seq_one_letter_code
_entity_poly.pdbx_strand_id
1 'polypeptide(L)'
;GWVRRSYLVFTLFWLGWYANAQLSVVNVLTFTNSLVTDFRWEFFLSAPLIFILWAAVAAALLFWGRGPFCGWLCPFGALQELTNNIAQWLKVPQIKVPFGLHERLWPIKYIIFLGLFGLSFHSMAMAEIAAEVEPFKTAIILKFMRDWPFVVFALGLLAIGLFIERFYCRYLCPLGAALAIPGRIRMFEWLKRWPECGTPCQRCAKECPVQAIHPEGQINV
;
A
#
# COMPACT_ATOMS: atom_id res chain seq x y z
N GLY A 1 -20.04 -1.55 -0.14
CA GLY A 1 -21.15 -0.86 0.58
C GLY A 1 -20.89 0.64 0.64
N TRP A 2 -21.94 1.44 0.78
CA TRP A 2 -21.87 2.91 0.84
C TRP A 2 -20.94 3.42 1.94
N VAL A 3 -20.97 2.80 3.13
CA VAL A 3 -20.10 3.13 4.28
C VAL A 3 -18.61 3.10 3.91
N ARG A 4 -18.17 2.04 3.20
CA ARG A 4 -16.77 1.90 2.78
C ARG A 4 -16.37 3.01 1.80
N ARG A 5 -17.23 3.35 0.83
CA ARG A 5 -16.95 4.42 -0.14
C ARG A 5 -16.84 5.77 0.57
N SER A 6 -17.75 6.08 1.49
CA SER A 6 -17.69 7.31 2.28
C SER A 6 -16.41 7.42 3.10
N TYR A 7 -15.98 6.31 3.73
CA TYR A 7 -14.73 6.30 4.48
C TYR A 7 -13.51 6.53 3.58
N LEU A 8 -13.44 5.89 2.41
CA LEU A 8 -12.33 6.08 1.47
C LEU A 8 -12.27 7.51 0.93
N VAL A 9 -13.42 8.13 0.66
CA VAL A 9 -13.49 9.55 0.29
C VAL A 9 -12.97 10.41 1.44
N PHE A 10 -13.40 10.16 2.67
CA PHE A 10 -12.89 10.87 3.83
C PHE A 10 -11.37 10.73 3.97
N THR A 11 -10.82 9.52 3.90
CA THR A 11 -9.37 9.28 3.94
C THR A 11 -8.64 10.05 2.84
N LEU A 12 -9.13 10.02 1.60
CA LEU A 12 -8.47 10.67 0.48
C LEU A 12 -8.44 12.20 0.64
N PHE A 13 -9.59 12.81 0.91
CA PHE A 13 -9.71 14.27 0.96
C PHE A 13 -9.15 14.85 2.26
N TRP A 14 -9.50 14.26 3.41
CA TRP A 14 -9.10 14.75 4.72
C TRP A 14 -7.65 14.38 5.05
N LEU A 15 -7.34 13.08 5.11
CA LEU A 15 -5.98 12.64 5.46
C LEU A 15 -4.98 12.92 4.33
N GLY A 16 -5.38 12.69 3.08
CA GLY A 16 -4.53 12.94 1.91
C GLY A 16 -4.34 14.43 1.60
N TRP A 17 -5.37 15.10 1.08
CA TRP A 17 -5.22 16.44 0.50
C TRP A 17 -5.26 17.62 1.46
N TYR A 18 -5.93 17.48 2.61
CA TYR A 18 -5.99 18.52 3.63
C TYR A 18 -4.82 18.37 4.62
N ALA A 19 -4.65 17.19 5.21
CA ALA A 19 -3.63 16.94 6.23
C ALA A 19 -2.24 16.56 5.66
N ASN A 20 -2.12 16.27 4.35
CA ASN A 20 -0.88 15.79 3.70
C ASN A 20 -0.25 14.60 4.43
N ALA A 21 -1.08 13.78 5.06
CA ALA A 21 -0.68 12.76 6.00
C ALA A 21 -0.54 11.43 5.25
N GLN A 22 0.58 11.30 4.53
CA GLN A 22 0.90 10.14 3.70
C GLN A 22 2.22 9.51 4.15
N LEU A 23 2.17 8.23 4.52
CA LEU A 23 3.39 7.45 4.78
C LEU A 23 4.01 7.00 3.45
N SER A 24 5.34 6.98 3.43
CA SER A 24 6.20 6.61 2.30
C SER A 24 7.32 5.70 2.81
N VAL A 25 7.96 4.93 1.90
CA VAL A 25 9.15 4.15 2.23
C VAL A 25 10.27 4.99 2.83
N VAL A 26 10.42 6.24 2.39
CA VAL A 26 11.45 7.14 2.94
C VAL A 26 11.31 7.23 4.46
N ASN A 27 10.09 7.36 4.99
CA ASN A 27 9.87 7.41 6.44
C ASN A 27 10.34 6.13 7.16
N VAL A 28 10.17 4.97 6.53
CA VAL A 28 10.64 3.69 7.08
C VAL A 28 12.16 3.62 7.02
N LEU A 29 12.77 4.00 5.89
CA LEU A 29 14.22 4.02 5.72
C LEU A 29 14.89 4.99 6.69
N THR A 30 14.35 6.20 6.85
CA THR A 30 14.84 7.21 7.79
C THR A 30 14.73 6.69 9.22
N PHE A 31 13.61 6.05 9.61
CA PHE A 31 13.48 5.43 10.92
C PHE A 31 14.53 4.33 11.14
N THR A 32 14.70 3.40 10.19
CA THR A 32 15.70 2.35 10.32
C THR A 32 17.13 2.88 10.35
N ASN A 33 17.48 3.88 9.54
CA ASN A 33 18.81 4.48 9.57
C ASN A 33 19.05 5.27 10.87
N SER A 34 18.05 5.97 11.38
CA SER A 34 18.14 6.70 12.66
C SER A 34 18.39 5.78 13.87
N LEU A 35 17.92 4.53 13.82
CA LEU A 35 18.23 3.50 14.82
C LEU A 35 19.69 3.04 14.79
N VAL A 36 20.37 3.22 13.66
CA VAL A 36 21.74 2.74 13.42
C VAL A 36 22.78 3.85 13.61
N THR A 37 22.47 5.10 13.27
CA THR A 37 23.49 6.17 13.16
C THR A 37 23.40 7.30 14.18
N ASP A 38 22.21 7.73 14.65
CA ASP A 38 22.01 8.58 15.85
C ASP A 38 20.53 9.01 15.94
N PHE A 39 19.91 8.88 17.13
CA PHE A 39 18.48 9.07 17.33
C PHE A 39 18.10 10.56 17.46
N ARG A 40 17.89 11.26 16.33
CA ARG A 40 17.44 12.67 16.35
C ARG A 40 15.91 12.79 16.30
N TRP A 41 15.30 13.03 17.47
CA TRP A 41 13.85 13.21 17.68
C TRP A 41 13.23 14.39 16.91
N GLU A 42 14.04 15.31 16.38
CA GLU A 42 13.62 16.54 15.69
C GLU A 42 12.77 16.29 14.43
N PHE A 43 13.00 15.17 13.71
CA PHE A 43 12.18 14.81 12.55
C PHE A 43 10.78 14.28 12.92
N PHE A 44 10.63 13.67 14.11
CA PHE A 44 9.33 13.16 14.58
C PHE A 44 8.46 14.24 15.21
N LEU A 45 9.09 15.25 15.83
CA LEU A 45 8.41 16.38 16.49
C LEU A 45 7.92 17.45 15.50
N SER A 46 8.48 17.51 14.28
CA SER A 46 8.11 18.51 13.27
C SER A 46 6.78 18.23 12.55
N ALA A 47 6.27 16.99 12.60
CA ALA A 47 5.01 16.58 11.97
C ALA A 47 4.17 15.69 12.91
N PRO A 48 3.42 16.25 13.87
CA PRO A 48 2.67 15.50 14.88
C PRO A 48 1.66 14.51 14.26
N LEU A 49 1.11 14.84 13.09
CA LEU A 49 0.20 13.96 12.34
C LEU A 49 0.90 12.70 11.80
N ILE A 50 2.14 12.82 11.32
CA ILE A 50 2.91 11.68 10.81
C ILE A 50 3.27 10.75 11.97
N PHE A 51 3.60 11.31 13.14
CA PHE A 51 3.85 10.53 14.34
C PHE A 51 2.61 9.76 14.82
N ILE A 52 1.45 10.43 14.88
CA ILE A 52 0.17 9.76 15.22
C ILE A 52 -0.15 8.66 14.21
N LEU A 53 0.05 8.90 12.91
CA LEU A 53 -0.13 7.88 11.88
C LEU A 53 0.84 6.71 12.04
N TRP A 54 2.11 6.96 12.36
CA TRP A 54 3.08 5.90 12.64
C TRP A 54 2.69 5.06 13.84
N ALA A 55 2.26 5.69 14.93
CA ALA A 55 1.76 4.98 16.12
C ALA A 55 0.50 4.16 15.80
N ALA A 56 -0.44 4.73 15.05
CA ALA A 56 -1.63 4.04 14.60
C ALA A 56 -1.31 2.86 13.68
N VAL A 57 -0.33 3.01 12.78
CA VAL A 57 0.15 1.93 11.91
C VAL A 57 0.87 0.85 12.71
N ALA A 58 1.73 1.21 13.66
CA ALA A 58 2.38 0.25 14.55
C ALA A 58 1.36 -0.57 15.35
N ALA A 59 0.34 0.09 15.92
CA ALA A 59 -0.77 -0.60 16.58
C ALA A 59 -1.55 -1.49 15.61
N ALA A 60 -1.92 -0.98 14.43
CA ALA A 60 -2.65 -1.74 13.42
C ALA A 60 -1.85 -2.97 12.94
N LEU A 61 -0.53 -2.85 12.77
CA LEU A 61 0.36 -3.94 12.41
C LEU A 61 0.39 -5.04 13.47
N LEU A 62 0.46 -4.66 14.75
CA LEU A 62 0.51 -5.60 15.88
C LEU A 62 -0.77 -6.44 15.96
N PHE A 63 -1.93 -5.81 15.84
CA PHE A 63 -3.22 -6.46 16.06
C PHE A 63 -3.82 -7.08 14.79
N TRP A 64 -3.74 -6.40 13.63
CA TRP A 64 -4.42 -6.79 12.38
C TRP A 64 -3.49 -6.89 11.15
N GLY A 65 -2.19 -6.64 11.30
CA GLY A 65 -1.22 -6.61 10.20
C GLY A 65 -1.35 -5.37 9.30
N ARG A 66 -0.86 -5.46 8.07
CA ARG A 66 -0.82 -4.31 7.12
C ARG A 66 -2.16 -3.98 6.43
N GLY A 67 -3.16 -4.84 6.60
CA GLY A 67 -4.46 -4.77 5.92
C GLY A 67 -5.26 -3.50 6.23
N PRO A 68 -5.41 -3.10 7.51
CA PRO A 68 -6.12 -1.87 7.88
C PRO A 68 -5.46 -0.62 7.28
N PHE A 69 -4.13 -0.56 7.25
CA PHE A 69 -3.43 0.60 6.70
C PHE A 69 -3.63 0.73 5.19
N CYS A 70 -3.21 -0.28 4.43
CA CYS A 70 -3.27 -0.24 2.95
C CYS A 70 -4.73 -0.25 2.43
N GLY A 71 -5.66 -0.78 3.22
CA GLY A 71 -7.08 -0.88 2.88
C GLY A 71 -7.85 0.41 3.17
N TRP A 72 -7.68 0.99 4.36
CA TRP A 72 -8.55 2.04 4.90
C TRP A 72 -7.82 3.37 5.11
N LEU A 73 -6.62 3.35 5.71
CA LEU A 73 -5.91 4.57 6.09
C LEU A 73 -5.07 5.18 4.98
N CYS A 74 -4.64 4.41 3.99
CA CYS A 74 -3.77 4.89 2.92
C CYS A 74 -4.56 5.74 1.89
N PRO A 75 -4.27 7.06 1.75
CA PRO A 75 -4.92 7.92 0.77
C PRO A 75 -4.75 7.44 -0.67
N PHE A 76 -3.55 7.00 -1.06
CA PHE A 76 -3.31 6.48 -2.41
C PHE A 76 -4.07 5.17 -2.66
N GLY A 77 -4.13 4.26 -1.68
CA GLY A 77 -4.94 3.05 -1.78
C GLY A 77 -6.43 3.36 -1.95
N ALA A 78 -6.92 4.37 -1.22
CA ALA A 78 -8.28 4.87 -1.37
C ALA A 78 -8.53 5.47 -2.76
N LEU A 79 -7.59 6.25 -3.29
CA LEU A 79 -7.66 6.77 -4.66
C LEU A 79 -7.77 5.64 -5.71
N GLN A 80 -6.95 4.60 -5.61
CA GLN A 80 -7.02 3.45 -6.53
C GLN A 80 -8.36 2.71 -6.45
N GLU A 81 -8.89 2.51 -5.25
CA GLU A 81 -10.17 1.83 -5.10
C GLU A 81 -11.34 2.70 -5.57
N LEU A 82 -11.33 4.00 -5.29
CA LEU A 82 -12.37 4.92 -5.77
C LEU A 82 -12.37 5.04 -7.29
N THR A 83 -11.19 5.19 -7.90
CA THR A 83 -11.05 5.23 -9.36
C THR A 83 -11.50 3.93 -10.02
N ASN A 84 -11.16 2.77 -9.44
CA ASN A 84 -11.64 1.48 -9.94
C ASN A 84 -13.18 1.32 -9.76
N ASN A 85 -13.74 1.76 -8.63
CA ASN A 85 -15.20 1.78 -8.44
C ASN A 85 -15.92 2.63 -9.51
N ILE A 86 -15.34 3.78 -9.87
CA ILE A 86 -15.84 4.64 -10.96
C ILE A 86 -15.70 3.91 -12.30
N ALA A 87 -14.56 3.25 -12.56
CA ALA A 87 -14.34 2.46 -13.77
C ALA A 87 -15.38 1.33 -13.93
N GLN A 88 -15.68 0.61 -12.85
CA GLN A 88 -16.73 -0.41 -12.83
C GLN A 88 -18.12 0.18 -13.08
N TRP A 89 -18.41 1.35 -12.52
CA TRP A 89 -19.67 2.07 -12.80
C TRP A 89 -19.78 2.50 -14.27
N LEU A 90 -18.66 2.91 -14.88
CA LEU A 90 -18.53 3.20 -16.32
C LEU A 90 -18.43 1.92 -17.19
N LYS A 91 -18.56 0.72 -16.60
CA LYS A 91 -18.49 -0.59 -17.29
C LYS A 91 -17.15 -0.87 -17.99
N VAL A 92 -16.05 -0.30 -17.50
CA VAL A 92 -14.69 -0.62 -17.96
C VAL A 92 -14.38 -2.10 -17.66
N PRO A 93 -13.83 -2.87 -18.62
CA PRO A 93 -13.55 -4.29 -18.42
C PRO A 93 -12.54 -4.49 -17.28
N GLN A 94 -12.92 -5.31 -16.29
CA GLN A 94 -12.06 -5.67 -15.17
C GLN A 94 -11.26 -6.94 -15.51
N ILE A 95 -9.94 -6.81 -15.57
CA ILE A 95 -9.02 -7.89 -15.92
C ILE A 95 -8.62 -8.63 -14.64
N LYS A 96 -9.03 -9.89 -14.51
CA LYS A 96 -8.55 -10.78 -13.45
C LYS A 96 -7.22 -11.39 -13.90
N VAL A 97 -6.14 -11.05 -13.20
CA VAL A 97 -4.81 -11.58 -13.48
C VAL A 97 -4.78 -13.09 -13.17
N PRO A 98 -4.26 -13.95 -14.07
CA PRO A 98 -4.14 -15.38 -13.80
C PRO A 98 -3.21 -15.61 -12.61
N PHE A 99 -3.54 -16.60 -11.76
CA PHE A 99 -2.87 -16.80 -10.47
C PHE A 99 -1.35 -16.99 -10.61
N GLY A 100 -0.88 -17.77 -11.59
CA GLY A 100 0.56 -17.96 -11.82
C GLY A 100 1.32 -16.69 -12.20
N LEU A 101 0.67 -15.72 -12.87
CA LEU A 101 1.28 -14.42 -13.13
C LEU A 101 1.26 -13.55 -11.87
N HIS A 102 0.17 -13.59 -11.11
CA HIS A 102 0.08 -12.89 -9.83
C HIS A 102 1.18 -13.32 -8.86
N GLU A 103 1.42 -14.62 -8.74
CA GLU A 103 2.45 -15.20 -7.87
C GLU A 103 3.87 -14.76 -8.26
N ARG A 104 4.16 -14.67 -9.57
CA ARG A 104 5.47 -14.20 -10.08
C ARG A 104 5.66 -12.69 -9.94
N LEU A 105 4.59 -11.90 -10.07
CA LEU A 105 4.67 -10.44 -9.97
C LEU A 105 4.65 -9.96 -8.51
N TRP A 106 4.11 -10.74 -7.58
CA TRP A 106 3.98 -10.34 -6.17
C TRP A 106 5.32 -10.08 -5.46
N PRO A 107 6.43 -10.83 -5.72
CA PRO A 107 7.75 -10.54 -5.19
C PRO A 107 8.35 -9.18 -5.62
N ILE A 108 7.89 -8.58 -6.72
CA ILE A 108 8.51 -7.37 -7.29
C ILE A 108 8.56 -6.23 -6.27
N LYS A 109 7.49 -5.99 -5.52
CA LYS A 109 7.47 -4.96 -4.46
C LYS A 109 8.53 -5.19 -3.38
N TYR A 110 8.86 -6.45 -3.07
CA TYR A 110 9.89 -6.80 -2.09
C TYR A 110 11.29 -6.57 -2.67
N ILE A 111 11.49 -6.88 -3.96
CA ILE A 111 12.75 -6.58 -4.67
C ILE A 111 12.98 -5.07 -4.70
N ILE A 112 11.96 -4.28 -5.04
CA ILE A 112 12.04 -2.80 -5.02
C ILE A 112 12.38 -2.32 -3.61
N PHE A 113 11.68 -2.81 -2.59
CA PHE A 113 11.95 -2.44 -1.20
C PHE A 113 13.37 -2.78 -0.77
N LEU A 114 13.86 -4.00 -1.03
CA LEU A 114 15.22 -4.42 -0.70
C LEU A 114 16.27 -3.61 -1.46
N GLY A 115 16.01 -3.26 -2.71
CA GLY A 115 16.88 -2.37 -3.49
C GLY A 115 16.97 -0.97 -2.88
N LEU A 116 15.83 -0.36 -2.52
CA LEU A 116 15.79 0.94 -1.83
C LEU A 116 16.47 0.87 -0.46
N PHE A 117 16.25 -0.22 0.28
CA PHE A 117 16.87 -0.46 1.58
C PHE A 117 18.40 -0.57 1.46
N GLY A 118 18.91 -1.30 0.47
CA GLY A 118 20.34 -1.40 0.18
C GLY A 118 20.94 -0.06 -0.24
N LEU A 119 20.27 0.70 -1.09
CA LEU A 119 20.70 2.05 -1.49
C LEU A 119 20.74 3.02 -0.31
N SER A 120 19.83 2.86 0.66
CA SER A 120 19.80 3.67 1.86
C SER A 120 21.11 3.57 2.65
N PHE A 121 21.68 2.37 2.82
CA PHE A 121 22.97 2.24 3.50
C PHE A 121 24.15 2.90 2.76
N HIS A 122 24.06 3.04 1.43
CA HIS A 122 25.10 3.68 0.65
C HIS A 122 24.98 5.21 0.68
N SER A 123 23.77 5.75 0.45
CA SER A 123 23.50 7.18 0.60
C SER A 123 21.99 7.46 0.75
N MET A 124 21.64 8.25 1.76
CA MET A 124 20.25 8.72 1.94
C MET A 124 19.73 9.49 0.72
N ALA A 125 20.57 10.34 0.12
CA ALA A 125 20.18 11.14 -1.04
C ALA A 125 19.77 10.28 -2.25
N MET A 126 20.50 9.21 -2.56
CA MET A 126 20.12 8.32 -3.67
C MET A 126 18.87 7.50 -3.35
N ALA A 127 18.69 7.11 -2.08
CA ALA A 127 17.48 6.41 -1.65
C ALA A 127 16.23 7.30 -1.78
N GLU A 128 16.34 8.60 -1.49
CA GLU A 128 15.24 9.55 -1.68
C GLU A 128 14.88 9.73 -3.16
N ILE A 129 15.87 9.84 -4.05
CA ILE A 129 15.64 9.93 -5.49
C ILE A 129 15.02 8.62 -6.01
N ALA A 130 15.54 7.47 -5.58
CA ALA A 130 15.00 6.18 -6.00
C ALA A 130 13.58 5.92 -5.43
N ALA A 131 13.26 6.49 -4.26
CA ALA A 131 11.94 6.42 -3.66
C ALA A 131 10.87 7.23 -4.43
N GLU A 132 11.25 8.01 -5.44
CA GLU A 132 10.30 8.65 -6.36
C GLU A 132 9.52 7.66 -7.23
N VAL A 133 9.91 6.38 -7.22
CA VAL A 133 9.06 5.26 -7.66
C VAL A 133 7.70 5.25 -6.95
N GLU A 134 7.58 5.89 -5.78
CA GLU A 134 6.30 6.10 -5.11
C GLU A 134 5.55 7.32 -5.69
N PRO A 135 4.39 7.12 -6.35
CA PRO A 135 3.58 8.22 -6.88
C PRO A 135 2.89 9.04 -5.78
N PHE A 136 3.19 8.78 -4.50
CA PHE A 136 2.56 9.40 -3.34
C PHE A 136 2.79 10.91 -3.28
N LYS A 137 4.04 11.35 -3.51
CA LYS A 137 4.39 12.78 -3.54
C LYS A 137 3.65 13.50 -4.67
N THR A 138 3.57 12.87 -5.84
CA THR A 138 2.92 13.46 -7.02
C THR A 138 1.39 13.47 -6.91
N ALA A 139 0.77 12.35 -6.51
CA ALA A 139 -0.69 12.19 -6.53
C ALA A 139 -1.39 12.80 -5.30
N ILE A 140 -0.76 12.73 -4.12
CA ILE A 140 -1.38 13.15 -2.85
C ILE A 140 -0.84 14.52 -2.42
N ILE A 141 0.48 14.64 -2.22
CA ILE A 141 1.08 15.86 -1.65
C ILE A 141 1.03 17.02 -2.64
N LEU A 142 1.46 16.80 -3.88
CA LEU A 142 1.55 17.82 -4.92
C LEU A 142 0.32 17.91 -5.82
N LYS A 143 -0.69 17.05 -5.62
CA LYS A 143 -1.98 17.11 -6.34
C LYS A 143 -1.82 17.19 -7.87
N PHE A 144 -0.87 16.43 -8.42
CA PHE A 144 -0.49 16.41 -9.84
C PHE A 144 0.15 17.70 -10.38
N MET A 145 0.55 18.64 -9.51
CA MET A 145 1.32 19.83 -9.87
C MET A 145 2.83 19.55 -9.77
N ARG A 146 3.35 18.70 -10.66
CA ARG A 146 4.78 18.34 -10.75
C ARG A 146 5.22 18.24 -12.22
N ASP A 147 6.53 18.16 -12.47
CA ASP A 147 7.09 17.89 -13.79
C ASP A 147 6.38 16.73 -14.51
N TRP A 148 6.20 16.91 -15.81
CA TRP A 148 5.41 16.03 -16.65
C TRP A 148 5.76 14.54 -16.56
N PRO A 149 7.03 14.09 -16.39
CA PRO A 149 7.34 12.66 -16.36
C PRO A 149 6.72 11.97 -15.14
N PHE A 150 6.73 12.62 -13.97
CA PHE A 150 6.17 12.07 -12.74
C PHE A 150 4.64 12.01 -12.78
N VAL A 151 4.01 13.00 -13.40
CA VAL A 151 2.56 13.04 -13.57
C VAL A 151 2.11 11.94 -14.53
N VAL A 152 2.79 11.79 -15.68
CA VAL A 152 2.52 10.71 -16.64
C VAL A 152 2.70 9.34 -16.00
N PHE A 153 3.76 9.15 -15.20
CA PHE A 153 3.97 7.90 -14.47
C PHE A 153 2.83 7.61 -13.47
N ALA A 154 2.44 8.58 -12.65
CA ALA A 154 1.36 8.42 -11.69
C ALA A 154 0.01 8.14 -12.36
N LEU A 155 -0.32 8.88 -13.44
CA LEU A 155 -1.53 8.67 -14.22
C LEU A 155 -1.51 7.31 -14.94
N GLY A 156 -0.36 6.88 -15.47
CA GLY A 156 -0.20 5.55 -16.07
C GLY A 156 -0.50 4.43 -15.07
N LEU A 157 0.01 4.53 -13.84
CA LEU A 157 -0.28 3.57 -12.78
C LEU A 157 -1.76 3.57 -12.37
N LEU A 158 -2.40 4.74 -12.32
CA LEU A 158 -3.84 4.85 -12.06
C LEU A 158 -4.67 4.28 -13.21
N ALA A 159 -4.27 4.53 -14.46
CA ALA A 159 -4.92 4.01 -15.65
C ALA A 159 -4.89 2.48 -15.68
N ILE A 160 -3.74 1.85 -15.40
CA ILE A 160 -3.65 0.40 -15.23
C ILE A 160 -4.56 -0.06 -14.08
N GLY A 161 -4.63 0.72 -13.00
CA GLY A 161 -5.53 0.50 -11.86
C GLY A 161 -7.03 0.50 -12.19
N LEU A 162 -7.45 1.12 -13.31
CA LEU A 162 -8.84 1.09 -13.78
C LEU A 162 -9.24 -0.30 -14.29
N PHE A 163 -8.29 -1.03 -14.88
CA PHE A 163 -8.51 -2.39 -15.41
C PHE A 163 -8.18 -3.46 -14.37
N ILE A 164 -7.13 -3.23 -13.55
CA ILE A 164 -6.66 -4.18 -12.53
C ILE A 164 -6.76 -3.51 -11.16
N GLU A 165 -7.69 -3.98 -10.34
CA GLU A 165 -7.93 -3.39 -9.01
C GLU A 165 -6.66 -3.37 -8.14
N ARG A 166 -6.31 -2.18 -7.63
CA ARG A 166 -5.16 -1.95 -6.73
C ARG A 166 -3.81 -2.44 -7.29
N PHE A 167 -3.59 -2.30 -8.60
CA PHE A 167 -2.37 -2.76 -9.30
C PHE A 167 -1.06 -2.32 -8.61
N TYR A 168 -0.88 -1.02 -8.38
CA TYR A 168 0.32 -0.46 -7.74
C TYR A 168 0.56 -1.06 -6.34
N CYS A 169 -0.46 -1.03 -5.47
CA CYS A 169 -0.36 -1.58 -4.12
C CYS A 169 -0.07 -3.09 -4.08
N ARG A 170 -0.41 -3.81 -5.15
CA ARG A 170 -0.21 -5.26 -5.26
C ARG A 170 1.21 -5.63 -5.70
N TYR A 171 1.79 -4.89 -6.65
CA TYR A 171 3.02 -5.30 -7.33
C TYR A 171 4.20 -4.36 -7.19
N LEU A 172 3.98 -3.05 -7.00
CA LEU A 172 5.05 -2.05 -7.05
C LEU A 172 5.29 -1.34 -5.71
N CYS A 173 4.28 -1.27 -4.83
CA CYS A 173 4.33 -0.47 -3.61
C CYS A 173 5.38 -0.99 -2.60
N PRO A 174 6.52 -0.32 -2.43
CA PRO A 174 7.57 -0.78 -1.55
C PRO A 174 7.21 -0.52 -0.07
N LEU A 175 6.37 0.48 0.23
CA LEU A 175 5.84 0.71 1.58
C LEU A 175 4.98 -0.47 2.03
N GLY A 176 4.15 -0.99 1.11
CA GLY A 176 3.34 -2.16 1.38
C GLY A 176 4.18 -3.42 1.67
N ALA A 177 5.38 -3.51 1.08
CA ALA A 177 6.35 -4.58 1.36
C ALA A 177 7.01 -4.39 2.73
N ALA A 178 7.47 -3.16 3.03
CA ALA A 178 8.05 -2.79 4.31
C ALA A 178 7.11 -3.12 5.48
N LEU A 179 5.83 -2.77 5.35
CA LEU A 179 4.80 -3.03 6.35
C LEU A 179 4.38 -4.52 6.41
N ALA A 180 4.62 -5.30 5.36
CA ALA A 180 4.29 -6.72 5.32
C ALA A 180 5.21 -7.59 6.18
N ILE A 181 6.49 -7.21 6.29
CA ILE A 181 7.50 -7.96 7.04
C ILE A 181 7.11 -8.10 8.52
N PRO A 182 6.89 -7.01 9.28
CA PRO A 182 6.44 -7.11 10.67
C PRO A 182 4.98 -7.59 10.78
N GLY A 183 4.15 -7.29 9.77
CA GLY A 183 2.74 -7.71 9.73
C GLY A 183 2.51 -9.23 9.64
N ARG A 184 3.54 -10.04 9.37
CA ARG A 184 3.46 -11.51 9.48
C ARG A 184 3.41 -12.02 10.92
N ILE A 185 3.90 -11.24 11.89
CA ILE A 185 3.90 -11.56 13.33
C ILE A 185 2.61 -11.05 14.00
N ARG A 186 1.48 -11.04 13.27
CA ARG A 186 0.21 -10.55 13.80
C ARG A 186 -0.24 -11.44 14.96
N MET A 187 -0.66 -10.83 16.06
CA MET A 187 -1.04 -11.54 17.28
C MET A 187 -2.45 -12.15 17.19
N PHE A 188 -3.34 -11.59 16.36
CA PHE A 188 -4.72 -12.06 16.21
C PHE A 188 -5.06 -12.47 14.78
N GLU A 189 -5.37 -13.75 14.59
CA GLU A 189 -6.01 -14.25 13.37
C GLU A 189 -7.54 -14.16 13.51
N TRP A 190 -8.10 -12.97 13.27
CA TRP A 190 -9.55 -12.75 13.37
C TRP A 190 -10.37 -13.57 12.35
N LEU A 191 -9.75 -14.00 11.24
CA LEU A 191 -10.45 -14.69 10.16
C LEU A 191 -10.65 -16.19 10.50
N LYS A 192 -11.78 -16.51 11.14
CA LYS A 192 -12.15 -17.90 11.45
C LYS A 192 -12.31 -18.72 10.16
N ARG A 193 -11.45 -19.74 9.97
CA ARG A 193 -11.56 -20.68 8.84
C ARG A 193 -12.39 -21.90 9.20
N TRP A 194 -13.14 -22.36 8.21
CA TRP A 194 -13.80 -23.66 8.24
C TRP A 194 -12.91 -24.71 7.55
N PRO A 195 -13.01 -25.99 7.92
CA PRO A 195 -12.24 -27.07 7.31
C PRO A 195 -12.43 -27.18 5.78
N GLU A 196 -13.60 -26.75 5.28
CA GLU A 196 -13.99 -26.80 3.86
C GLU A 196 -13.40 -25.67 3.01
N CYS A 197 -12.70 -24.70 3.61
CA CYS A 197 -12.09 -23.58 2.89
C CYS A 197 -10.93 -24.06 2.01
N GLY A 198 -11.02 -23.85 0.69
CA GLY A 198 -10.09 -24.36 -0.32
C GLY A 198 -10.75 -25.46 -1.13
N THR A 199 -11.26 -26.51 -0.49
CA THR A 199 -11.96 -27.59 -1.18
C THR A 199 -13.08 -28.12 -0.28
N PRO A 200 -14.36 -28.00 -0.66
CA PRO A 200 -14.93 -27.47 -1.91
C PRO A 200 -15.17 -25.94 -1.92
N CYS A 201 -15.02 -25.23 -0.80
CA CYS A 201 -15.42 -23.82 -0.71
C CYS A 201 -14.34 -22.86 -1.26
N GLN A 202 -14.67 -22.18 -2.37
CA GLN A 202 -13.79 -21.24 -3.09
C GLN A 202 -14.31 -19.78 -3.06
N ARG A 203 -15.26 -19.47 -2.18
CA ARG A 203 -15.94 -18.18 -2.16
C ARG A 203 -14.98 -17.03 -1.86
N CYS A 204 -14.16 -17.16 -0.83
CA CYS A 204 -13.21 -16.13 -0.43
C CYS A 204 -12.18 -15.85 -1.56
N ALA A 205 -11.70 -16.88 -2.26
CA ALA A 205 -10.75 -16.71 -3.36
C ALA A 205 -11.36 -15.97 -4.56
N LYS A 206 -12.65 -16.23 -4.87
CA LYS A 206 -13.36 -15.55 -5.98
C LYS A 206 -13.73 -14.10 -5.66
N GLU A 207 -14.07 -13.81 -4.41
CA GLU A 207 -14.48 -12.48 -3.94
C GLU A 207 -13.29 -11.58 -3.57
N CYS A 208 -12.09 -12.14 -3.31
CA CYS A 208 -10.93 -11.36 -2.89
C CYS A 208 -10.43 -10.45 -4.02
N PRO A 209 -10.55 -9.11 -3.88
CA PRO A 209 -10.13 -8.19 -4.93
C PRO A 209 -8.62 -8.26 -5.21
N VAL A 210 -7.84 -8.55 -4.16
CA VAL A 210 -6.36 -8.58 -4.20
C VAL A 210 -5.77 -9.97 -4.45
N GLN A 211 -6.60 -11.00 -4.64
CA GLN A 211 -6.18 -12.39 -4.89
C GLN A 211 -5.18 -12.96 -3.85
N ALA A 212 -5.37 -12.61 -2.57
CA ALA A 212 -4.47 -13.04 -1.49
C ALA A 212 -4.63 -14.52 -1.08
N ILE A 213 -5.61 -15.23 -1.64
CA ILE A 213 -5.94 -16.61 -1.26
C ILE A 213 -5.48 -17.53 -2.38
N HIS A 214 -4.60 -18.48 -2.03
CA HIS A 214 -4.16 -19.54 -2.91
C HIS A 214 -5.35 -20.43 -3.33
N PRO A 215 -5.38 -20.99 -4.55
CA PRO A 215 -6.42 -21.93 -4.97
C PRO A 215 -6.57 -23.13 -4.02
N GLU A 216 -5.52 -23.53 -3.30
CA GLU A 216 -5.56 -24.61 -2.30
C GLU A 216 -6.13 -24.15 -0.94
N GLY A 217 -6.55 -22.89 -0.83
CA GLY A 217 -7.15 -22.31 0.38
C GLY A 217 -6.16 -21.68 1.37
N GLN A 218 -4.85 -21.71 1.10
CA GLN A 218 -3.86 -21.02 1.94
C GLN A 218 -3.93 -19.50 1.75
N ILE A 219 -3.64 -18.72 2.80
CA ILE A 219 -3.64 -17.25 2.74
C ILE A 219 -2.19 -16.78 2.66
N ASN A 220 -1.83 -16.10 1.57
CA ASN A 220 -0.53 -15.48 1.42
C ASN A 220 -0.57 -14.08 2.03
N VAL A 221 0.12 -13.90 3.16
CA VAL A 221 0.16 -12.65 3.94
C VAL A 221 1.28 -11.71 3.48
#